data_AF-A0AAW2SDA1-F1
#
_entry.id   AF-A0AAW2SDA1-F1
#
_cell.length_a   1.000
_cell.length_b   1.000
_cell.length_c   1.000
_cell.angle_alpha   90.00
_cell.angle_beta   90.00
_cell.angle_gamma   90.00
#
_symmetry.space_group_name_H-M   'P 1'
#
loop_
_entity.id
_entity.type
_entity.pdbx_description
1 polymer ?
#
loop_
_entity_poly.entity_id
_entity_poly.type
_entity_poly.pdbx_seq_one_letter_code
_entity_poly.pdbx_strand_id
1 'polypeptide(L)'
;MWIRARYFHQLNEEGFLILKGLDSRLSKNLPPDLQKLRCKVAFHALRFTSPIQDLGNQIARRMWIEGPYIALHLRIEKDVWIRTGCTTGLGPEYDEIIDKDRESNPDFLTAKLNMTKSARRLAGFCPLSAKEVARLLRGLGAPSNARIYVAGGEPFGGSHAIQPLVHEFPNIATKKTLARQGELTPYLNRPSVLAAIDYIVSLSSDVFLPSHGGNMGRAMQGHRAYVGHRKYIKPNKRMIGPLLEDTSISDEKFRRTMQKLHKYSKGQPESRKKKLDRDVLAYPVPECMCKH
;
A
#
# COMPACT_ATOMS: atom_id res chain seq x y z
N MET A 1 26.60 8.28 -19.43
CA MET A 1 25.21 7.75 -19.29
C MET A 1 25.15 6.38 -19.97
N TRP A 2 24.90 5.30 -19.22
CA TRP A 2 25.03 3.90 -19.67
C TRP A 2 24.21 3.57 -20.93
N ILE A 3 22.99 4.10 -21.05
CA ILE A 3 22.14 3.89 -22.24
C ILE A 3 22.82 4.43 -23.50
N ARG A 4 23.29 5.69 -23.46
CA ARG A 4 23.98 6.30 -24.60
C ARG A 4 25.25 5.51 -24.92
N ALA A 5 26.07 5.15 -23.94
CA ALA A 5 27.28 4.37 -24.20
C ALA A 5 27.00 2.98 -24.82
N ARG A 6 25.91 2.32 -24.42
CA ARG A 6 25.60 0.95 -24.85
C ARG A 6 24.83 0.88 -26.17
N TYR A 7 24.02 1.88 -26.48
CA TYR A 7 23.09 1.82 -27.60
C TYR A 7 23.30 2.95 -28.63
N PHE A 8 24.41 3.70 -28.55
CA PHE A 8 24.70 4.81 -29.47
C PHE A 8 24.65 4.38 -30.95
N HIS A 9 25.28 3.27 -31.29
CA HIS A 9 25.36 2.78 -32.66
C HIS A 9 23.97 2.40 -33.19
N GLN A 10 23.26 1.54 -32.47
CA GLN A 10 21.89 1.15 -32.85
C GLN A 10 20.93 2.34 -32.91
N LEU A 11 21.08 3.34 -32.04
CA LEU A 11 20.26 4.54 -32.12
C LEU A 11 20.52 5.35 -33.40
N ASN A 12 21.79 5.42 -33.84
CA ASN A 12 22.17 6.14 -35.05
C ASN A 12 21.74 5.39 -36.33
N GLU A 13 21.76 4.06 -36.31
CA GLU A 13 21.35 3.24 -37.46
C GLU A 13 19.82 3.19 -37.61
N GLU A 14 19.10 2.91 -36.52
CA GLU A 14 17.66 2.61 -36.55
C GLU A 14 16.80 3.87 -36.35
N GLY A 15 17.36 4.97 -35.85
CA GLY A 15 16.66 6.22 -35.57
C GLY A 15 15.71 6.18 -34.36
N PHE A 16 15.33 5.00 -33.86
CA PHE A 16 14.55 4.83 -32.64
C PHE A 16 14.96 3.56 -31.87
N LEU A 17 14.75 3.57 -30.54
CA LEU A 17 15.03 2.42 -29.67
C LEU A 17 13.89 2.17 -28.69
N ILE A 18 13.46 0.91 -28.59
CA ILE A 18 12.49 0.46 -27.57
C ILE A 18 13.24 -0.31 -26.50
N LEU A 19 13.43 0.32 -25.34
CA LEU A 19 14.09 -0.28 -24.19
C LEU A 19 13.05 -0.89 -23.23
N LYS A 20 12.90 -2.21 -23.26
CA LYS A 20 12.02 -2.95 -22.34
C LYS A 20 12.69 -3.16 -20.97
N GLY A 21 11.94 -3.09 -19.87
CA GLY A 21 12.42 -3.39 -18.51
C GLY A 21 13.25 -2.29 -17.82
N LEU A 22 13.11 -1.03 -18.25
CA LEU A 22 13.82 0.13 -17.67
C LEU A 22 13.28 0.58 -16.30
N ASP A 23 12.07 0.17 -15.95
CA ASP A 23 11.42 0.44 -14.65
C ASP A 23 12.28 0.00 -13.45
N SER A 24 13.18 -0.97 -13.66
CA SER A 24 14.11 -1.50 -12.66
C SER A 24 15.44 -0.73 -12.52
N ARG A 25 15.74 0.25 -13.39
CA ARG A 25 17.12 0.77 -13.57
C ARG A 25 17.38 2.21 -13.16
N LEU A 26 16.38 2.93 -12.66
CA LEU A 26 16.63 4.26 -12.11
C LEU A 26 17.35 4.14 -10.76
N SER A 27 18.59 4.64 -10.69
CA SER A 27 19.38 4.63 -9.47
C SER A 27 18.61 5.33 -8.34
N LYS A 28 18.59 4.69 -7.16
CA LYS A 28 18.10 5.33 -5.92
C LYS A 28 19.13 6.30 -5.35
N ASN A 29 20.39 6.19 -5.78
CA ASN A 29 21.51 7.01 -5.37
C ASN A 29 21.84 7.98 -6.51
N LEU A 30 21.09 9.07 -6.57
CA LEU A 30 21.32 10.19 -7.49
C LEU A 30 21.78 11.44 -6.72
N PRO A 31 22.52 12.36 -7.38
CA PRO A 31 22.82 13.68 -6.83
C PRO A 31 21.57 14.41 -6.29
N PRO A 32 21.70 15.26 -5.26
CA PRO A 32 20.57 15.92 -4.59
C PRO A 32 19.60 16.64 -5.54
N ASP A 33 20.10 17.34 -6.56
CA ASP A 33 19.24 18.07 -7.51
C ASP A 33 18.37 17.15 -8.37
N LEU A 34 18.91 15.98 -8.76
CA LEU A 34 18.14 14.97 -9.48
C LEU A 34 17.11 14.29 -8.57
N GLN A 35 17.42 14.12 -7.27
CA GLN A 35 16.42 13.64 -6.31
C GLN A 35 15.29 14.66 -6.14
N LYS A 36 15.62 15.94 -6.01
CA LYS A 36 14.63 17.03 -5.94
C LYS A 36 13.76 17.08 -7.20
N LEU A 37 14.35 16.88 -8.38
CA LEU A 37 13.59 16.75 -9.63
C LEU A 37 12.65 15.54 -9.59
N ARG A 38 13.13 14.37 -9.17
CA ARG A 38 12.27 13.16 -9.01
C ARG A 38 11.09 13.42 -8.08
N CYS A 39 11.30 14.14 -6.98
CA CYS A 39 10.22 14.54 -6.06
C CYS A 39 9.18 15.43 -6.75
N LYS A 40 9.62 16.50 -7.42
CA LYS A 40 8.73 17.42 -8.13
C LYS A 40 7.96 16.70 -9.23
N VAL A 41 8.62 15.81 -9.96
CA VAL A 41 7.95 15.00 -10.98
C VAL A 41 6.91 14.09 -10.35
N ALA A 42 7.27 13.31 -9.33
CA ALA A 42 6.38 12.32 -8.75
C ALA A 42 5.20 12.87 -7.94
N PHE A 43 5.38 13.99 -7.24
CA PHE A 43 4.34 14.53 -6.34
C PHE A 43 3.66 15.78 -6.86
N HIS A 44 4.16 16.41 -7.93
CA HIS A 44 3.58 17.64 -8.46
C HIS A 44 3.27 17.58 -9.97
N ALA A 45 4.20 17.11 -10.81
CA ALA A 45 4.04 17.13 -12.26
C ALA A 45 3.21 15.93 -12.78
N LEU A 46 3.47 14.73 -12.26
CA LEU A 46 2.69 13.54 -12.61
C LEU A 46 1.33 13.60 -11.92
N ARG A 47 0.30 13.73 -12.74
CA ARG A 47 -1.09 13.91 -12.33
C ARG A 47 -1.96 12.93 -13.10
N PHE A 48 -2.99 12.38 -12.46
CA PHE A 48 -3.99 11.59 -13.18
C PHE A 48 -4.75 12.49 -14.17
N THR A 49 -5.36 11.91 -15.21
CA THR A 49 -6.21 12.68 -16.12
C THR A 49 -7.43 13.25 -15.39
N SER A 50 -7.99 14.36 -15.88
CA SER A 50 -9.11 15.05 -15.23
C SER A 50 -10.27 14.10 -14.88
N PRO A 51 -10.75 13.21 -15.77
CA PRO A 51 -11.86 12.31 -15.43
C PRO A 51 -11.58 11.41 -14.21
N ILE A 52 -10.33 10.95 -14.04
CA ILE A 52 -9.92 10.11 -12.91
C ILE A 52 -9.82 10.96 -11.64
N GLN A 53 -9.23 12.16 -11.75
CA GLN A 53 -9.13 13.09 -10.63
C GLN A 53 -10.50 13.50 -10.11
N ASP A 54 -11.41 13.89 -11.01
CA ASP A 54 -12.74 14.38 -10.68
C ASP A 54 -13.54 13.29 -9.96
N LEU A 55 -13.57 12.07 -10.51
CA LEU A 55 -14.25 10.95 -9.85
C LEU A 55 -13.62 10.59 -8.50
N GLY A 56 -12.29 10.51 -8.42
CA GLY A 56 -11.59 10.24 -7.17
C GLY A 56 -11.86 11.29 -6.10
N ASN A 57 -11.86 12.58 -6.48
CA ASN A 57 -12.17 13.70 -5.60
C ASN A 57 -13.64 13.68 -5.16
N GLN A 58 -14.58 13.33 -6.05
CA GLN A 58 -15.99 13.20 -5.70
C GLN A 58 -16.23 12.07 -4.68
N ILE A 59 -15.60 10.90 -4.88
CA ILE A 59 -15.68 9.79 -3.93
C ILE A 59 -15.04 10.18 -2.59
N ALA A 60 -13.88 10.84 -2.61
CA ALA A 60 -13.23 11.34 -1.40
C ALA A 60 -14.11 12.36 -0.65
N ARG A 61 -14.76 13.27 -1.38
CA ARG A 61 -15.69 14.26 -0.82
C ARG A 61 -16.88 13.59 -0.14
N ARG A 62 -17.43 12.52 -0.71
CA ARG A 62 -18.54 11.74 -0.11
C ARG A 62 -18.13 11.13 1.23
N MET A 63 -16.91 10.61 1.34
CA MET A 63 -16.37 10.15 2.63
C MET A 63 -16.19 11.31 3.61
N TRP A 64 -15.64 12.43 3.14
CA TRP A 64 -15.25 13.55 3.99
C TRP A 64 -16.44 14.35 4.54
N ILE A 65 -17.54 14.46 3.80
CA ILE A 65 -18.76 15.15 4.26
C ILE A 65 -19.34 14.48 5.51
N GLU A 66 -19.23 13.15 5.60
CA GLU A 66 -19.65 12.40 6.80
C GLU A 66 -18.66 12.57 7.98
N GLY A 67 -17.50 13.21 7.75
CA GLY A 67 -16.42 13.53 8.69
C GLY A 67 -15.05 12.85 8.41
N PRO A 68 -14.16 12.68 9.41
CA PRO A 68 -12.84 12.06 9.22
C PRO A 68 -12.90 10.55 8.98
N TYR A 69 -11.98 9.99 8.20
CA TYR A 69 -11.96 8.56 7.86
C TYR A 69 -10.56 7.94 7.75
N ILE A 70 -10.52 6.63 7.90
CA ILE A 70 -9.31 5.81 7.75
C ILE A 70 -9.35 5.13 6.39
N ALA A 71 -8.31 5.31 5.58
CA ALA A 71 -8.13 4.55 4.35
C ALA A 71 -7.24 3.32 4.60
N LEU A 72 -7.78 2.15 4.31
CA LEU A 72 -7.09 0.87 4.39
C LEU A 72 -6.76 0.37 2.99
N HIS A 73 -5.49 0.15 2.71
CA HIS A 73 -5.08 -0.54 1.49
C HIS A 73 -4.90 -2.03 1.81
N LEU A 74 -5.97 -2.79 1.59
CA LEU A 74 -6.05 -4.21 1.91
C LEU A 74 -5.50 -5.03 0.75
N ARG A 75 -4.24 -5.41 0.86
CA ARG A 75 -3.51 -6.24 -0.10
C ARG A 75 -3.76 -7.72 0.17
N ILE A 76 -5.01 -8.13 0.09
CA ILE A 76 -5.48 -9.51 0.37
C ILE A 76 -6.12 -10.15 -0.87
N GLU A 77 -5.77 -9.66 -2.06
CA GLU A 77 -6.17 -10.24 -3.33
C GLU A 77 -5.41 -11.55 -3.62
N LYS A 78 -5.99 -12.41 -4.48
CA LYS A 78 -5.47 -13.75 -4.78
C LYS A 78 -4.01 -13.73 -5.25
N ASP A 79 -3.67 -12.78 -6.13
CA ASP A 79 -2.31 -12.61 -6.65
C ASP A 79 -1.29 -12.21 -5.57
N VAL A 80 -1.73 -11.52 -4.50
CA VAL A 80 -0.85 -11.21 -3.36
C VAL A 80 -0.54 -12.46 -2.56
N TRP A 81 -1.53 -13.31 -2.29
CA TRP A 81 -1.33 -14.57 -1.58
C TRP A 81 -0.45 -15.52 -2.37
N ILE A 82 -0.69 -15.68 -3.67
CA ILE A 82 0.17 -16.46 -4.58
C ILE A 82 1.61 -15.95 -4.51
N ARG A 83 1.87 -14.65 -4.69
CA ARG A 83 3.24 -14.11 -4.69
C ARG A 83 3.95 -14.22 -3.34
N THR A 84 3.23 -14.05 -2.23
CA THR A 84 3.83 -14.04 -0.89
C THR A 84 4.04 -15.44 -0.33
N GLY A 85 3.21 -16.42 -0.73
CA GLY A 85 3.29 -17.80 -0.23
C GLY A 85 3.00 -17.89 1.27
N CYS A 86 2.08 -17.07 1.74
CA CYS A 86 1.65 -17.01 3.13
C CYS A 86 0.32 -17.74 3.31
N THR A 87 0.03 -18.16 4.54
CA THR A 87 -1.32 -18.58 4.92
C THR A 87 -2.26 -17.39 4.83
N THR A 88 -3.46 -17.63 4.30
CA THR A 88 -4.50 -16.62 4.08
C THR A 88 -5.22 -16.25 5.37
N GLY A 89 -5.29 -17.20 6.31
CA GLY A 89 -6.10 -17.09 7.53
C GLY A 89 -7.60 -17.31 7.30
N LEU A 90 -7.99 -17.81 6.11
CA LEU A 90 -9.37 -18.13 5.75
C LEU A 90 -9.70 -19.62 5.94
N GLY A 91 -8.69 -20.45 6.14
CA GLY A 91 -8.84 -21.89 6.38
C GLY A 91 -8.00 -22.75 5.41
N PRO A 92 -7.86 -24.05 5.68
CA PRO A 92 -7.04 -24.96 4.88
C PRO A 92 -7.46 -25.01 3.41
N GLU A 93 -8.76 -25.01 3.12
CA GLU A 93 -9.30 -25.06 1.76
C GLU A 93 -8.82 -23.89 0.89
N TYR A 94 -8.76 -22.68 1.45
CA TYR A 94 -8.26 -21.49 0.76
C TYR A 94 -6.73 -21.54 0.58
N ASP A 95 -6.01 -22.05 1.57
CA ASP A 95 -4.56 -22.19 1.51
C ASP A 95 -4.14 -23.23 0.45
N GLU A 96 -4.90 -24.32 0.28
CA GLU A 96 -4.69 -25.33 -0.76
C GLU A 96 -4.87 -24.75 -2.18
N ILE A 97 -5.86 -23.87 -2.39
CA ILE A 97 -6.06 -23.19 -3.68
C ILE A 97 -4.82 -22.35 -4.03
N ILE A 98 -4.29 -21.62 -3.05
CA ILE A 98 -3.10 -20.80 -3.24
C ILE A 98 -1.87 -21.67 -3.49
N ASP A 99 -1.72 -22.80 -2.81
CA ASP A 99 -0.60 -23.72 -3.01
C ASP A 99 -0.61 -24.32 -4.43
N LYS A 100 -1.77 -24.80 -4.90
CA LYS A 100 -1.94 -25.34 -6.26
C LYS A 100 -1.60 -24.32 -7.35
N ASP A 101 -2.04 -23.07 -7.18
CA ASP A 101 -1.73 -21.99 -8.13
C ASP A 101 -0.23 -21.65 -8.15
N ARG A 102 0.44 -21.72 -6.99
CA ARG A 102 1.88 -21.47 -6.87
C ARG A 102 2.71 -22.58 -7.53
N GLU A 103 2.30 -23.83 -7.38
CA GLU A 103 2.92 -24.97 -8.06
C GLU A 103 2.78 -24.86 -9.58
N SER A 104 1.61 -24.43 -10.04
CA SER A 104 1.32 -24.26 -11.46
C SER A 104 2.02 -23.04 -12.09
N ASN A 105 2.46 -22.06 -11.29
CA ASN A 105 3.01 -20.80 -11.80
C ASN A 105 4.25 -20.31 -11.01
N PRO A 106 5.39 -21.03 -11.09
CA PRO A 106 6.58 -20.72 -10.30
C PRO A 106 7.22 -19.36 -10.63
N ASP A 107 7.02 -18.85 -11.84
CA ASP A 107 7.62 -17.57 -12.29
C ASP A 107 7.02 -16.33 -11.60
N PHE A 108 5.80 -16.41 -11.07
CA PHE A 108 5.18 -15.30 -10.34
C PHE A 108 5.74 -15.16 -8.91
N LEU A 109 6.59 -16.09 -8.47
CA LEU A 109 7.10 -16.13 -7.11
C LEU A 109 8.21 -15.08 -6.90
N THR A 110 7.81 -13.90 -6.40
CA THR A 110 8.76 -12.84 -6.01
C THR A 110 9.76 -13.23 -4.92
N ALA A 111 9.50 -14.33 -4.19
CA ALA A 111 10.30 -14.78 -3.08
C ALA A 111 11.10 -16.04 -3.44
N LYS A 112 12.26 -15.84 -4.08
CA LYS A 112 13.31 -16.87 -4.30
C LYS A 112 13.96 -17.39 -3.01
N LEU A 113 13.43 -17.03 -1.84
CA LEU A 113 13.93 -17.49 -0.55
C LEU A 113 13.17 -18.76 -0.17
N ASN A 114 13.92 -19.85 0.01
CA ASN A 114 13.39 -21.11 0.53
C ASN A 114 13.02 -20.91 2.01
N MET A 115 11.76 -20.52 2.25
CA MET A 115 11.22 -20.18 3.58
C MET A 115 9.84 -20.77 3.74
N THR A 116 9.58 -21.37 4.91
CA THR A 116 8.26 -21.86 5.31
C THR A 116 7.26 -20.70 5.45
N LYS A 117 5.95 -21.00 5.38
CA LYS A 117 4.88 -20.00 5.56
C LYS A 117 5.04 -19.26 6.91
N SER A 118 5.34 -19.99 7.98
CA SER A 118 5.57 -19.44 9.33
C SER A 118 6.81 -18.53 9.38
N ALA A 119 7.92 -18.91 8.74
CA ALA A 119 9.11 -18.06 8.67
C ALA A 119 8.84 -16.75 7.92
N ARG A 120 8.07 -16.80 6.82
CA ARG A 120 7.64 -15.61 6.07
C ARG A 120 6.79 -14.68 6.93
N ARG A 121 5.88 -15.24 7.71
CA ARG A 121 5.02 -14.52 8.65
C ARG A 121 5.85 -13.80 9.72
N LEU A 122 6.74 -14.51 10.41
CA LEU A 122 7.63 -13.94 11.43
C LEU A 122 8.58 -12.87 10.86
N ALA A 123 9.05 -13.06 9.63
CA ALA A 123 9.86 -12.07 8.92
C ALA A 123 9.06 -10.82 8.45
N GLY A 124 7.74 -10.80 8.64
CA GLY A 124 6.87 -9.71 8.22
C GLY A 124 6.66 -9.65 6.70
N PHE A 125 6.82 -10.77 5.99
CA PHE A 125 6.59 -10.88 4.55
C PHE A 125 5.14 -11.21 4.18
N CYS A 126 4.29 -11.54 5.14
CA CYS A 126 2.87 -11.80 4.87
C CYS A 126 2.03 -10.51 4.92
N PRO A 127 0.98 -10.37 4.10
CA PRO A 127 -0.09 -9.39 4.34
C PRO A 127 -0.71 -9.59 5.72
N LEU A 128 -1.29 -8.53 6.28
CA LEU A 128 -2.22 -8.66 7.39
C LEU A 128 -3.61 -9.03 6.85
N SER A 129 -4.28 -9.99 7.49
CA SER A 129 -5.68 -10.32 7.18
C SER A 129 -6.64 -9.22 7.65
N ALA A 130 -7.90 -9.23 7.21
CA ALA A 130 -8.88 -8.24 7.67
C ALA A 130 -9.10 -8.29 9.19
N LYS A 131 -9.11 -9.50 9.77
CA LYS A 131 -9.18 -9.72 11.23
C LYS A 131 -8.01 -9.06 11.96
N GLU A 132 -6.80 -9.21 11.42
CA GLU A 132 -5.59 -8.62 12.00
C GLU A 132 -5.56 -7.11 11.87
N VAL A 133 -6.00 -6.58 10.73
CA VAL A 133 -6.13 -5.13 10.53
C VAL A 133 -7.17 -4.56 11.49
N ALA A 134 -8.31 -5.22 11.67
CA ALA A 134 -9.35 -4.81 12.62
C ALA A 134 -8.80 -4.75 14.05
N ARG A 135 -8.14 -5.83 14.50
CA ARG A 135 -7.50 -5.92 15.81
C ARG A 135 -6.41 -4.85 15.99
N LEU A 136 -5.59 -4.61 14.96
CA LEU A 136 -4.56 -3.56 14.99
C LEU A 136 -5.19 -2.16 15.12
N LEU A 137 -6.25 -1.84 14.38
CA LEU A 137 -6.93 -0.55 14.48
C LEU A 137 -7.50 -0.32 15.88
N ARG A 138 -8.19 -1.31 16.45
CA ARG A 138 -8.68 -1.27 17.83
C ARG A 138 -7.52 -1.01 18.81
N GLY A 139 -6.42 -1.75 18.69
CA GLY A 139 -5.23 -1.56 19.53
C GLY A 139 -4.55 -0.19 19.37
N LEU A 140 -4.69 0.44 18.20
CA LEU A 140 -4.21 1.80 17.95
C LEU A 140 -5.17 2.88 18.45
N GLY A 141 -6.36 2.50 18.93
CA GLY A 141 -7.38 3.39 19.49
C GLY A 141 -8.38 3.93 18.46
N ALA A 142 -8.60 3.22 17.34
CA ALA A 142 -9.70 3.56 16.44
C ALA A 142 -11.05 3.28 17.16
N PRO A 143 -12.00 4.22 17.17
CA PRO A 143 -13.31 3.99 17.76
C PRO A 143 -14.12 3.01 16.88
N SER A 144 -15.04 2.26 17.46
CA SER A 144 -15.86 1.28 16.74
C SER A 144 -16.70 1.91 15.61
N ASN A 145 -17.11 3.17 15.77
CA ASN A 145 -17.83 3.92 14.73
C ASN A 145 -16.93 4.57 13.66
N ALA A 146 -15.61 4.30 13.67
CA ALA A 146 -14.69 4.87 12.69
C ALA A 146 -15.15 4.56 11.26
N ARG A 147 -15.13 5.60 10.41
CA ARG A 147 -15.40 5.44 8.97
C ARG A 147 -14.17 4.91 8.26
N ILE A 148 -14.36 3.83 7.50
CA ILE A 148 -13.27 3.12 6.84
C ILE A 148 -13.51 3.12 5.32
N TYR A 149 -12.53 3.59 4.56
CA TYR A 149 -12.45 3.37 3.12
C TYR A 149 -11.51 2.21 2.83
N VAL A 150 -11.99 1.17 2.14
CA VAL A 150 -11.16 0.05 1.69
C VAL A 150 -10.73 0.27 0.23
N ALA A 151 -9.42 0.51 0.07
CA ALA A 151 -8.70 0.55 -1.20
C ALA A 151 -8.15 -0.85 -1.54
N GLY A 152 -8.20 -1.22 -2.82
CA GLY A 152 -7.72 -2.51 -3.30
C GLY A 152 -8.67 -3.19 -4.29
N GLY A 153 -8.24 -4.37 -4.76
CA GLY A 153 -9.03 -5.24 -5.61
C GLY A 153 -10.04 -6.09 -4.84
N GLU A 154 -10.56 -7.12 -5.51
CA GLU A 154 -11.43 -8.10 -4.88
C GLU A 154 -10.63 -8.94 -3.86
N PRO A 155 -11.05 -8.99 -2.58
CA PRO A 155 -10.43 -9.86 -1.59
C PRO A 155 -10.53 -11.33 -2.01
N PHE A 156 -9.44 -12.09 -1.85
CA PHE A 156 -9.54 -13.54 -1.96
C PHE A 156 -10.44 -14.07 -0.83
N GLY A 157 -11.47 -14.84 -1.15
CA GLY A 157 -12.53 -15.22 -0.21
C GLY A 157 -13.68 -14.19 -0.08
N GLY A 158 -13.68 -13.12 -0.89
CA GLY A 158 -14.80 -12.19 -1.02
C GLY A 158 -15.28 -11.62 0.31
N SER A 159 -16.60 -11.70 0.55
CA SER A 159 -17.22 -11.20 1.79
C SER A 159 -16.69 -11.88 3.05
N HIS A 160 -16.41 -13.19 3.00
CA HIS A 160 -15.87 -13.94 4.13
C HIS A 160 -14.53 -13.36 4.62
N ALA A 161 -13.67 -12.97 3.68
CA ALA A 161 -12.36 -12.42 4.02
C ALA A 161 -12.41 -11.03 4.66
N ILE A 162 -13.44 -10.24 4.39
CA ILE A 162 -13.62 -8.87 4.92
C ILE A 162 -14.54 -8.84 6.15
N GLN A 163 -15.35 -9.87 6.35
CA GLN A 163 -16.36 -9.93 7.42
C GLN A 163 -15.82 -9.59 8.84
N PRO A 164 -14.61 -10.04 9.25
CA PRO A 164 -14.07 -9.65 10.56
C PRO A 164 -13.84 -8.14 10.72
N LEU A 165 -13.51 -7.44 9.63
CA LEU A 165 -13.34 -5.99 9.64
C LEU A 165 -14.68 -5.26 9.66
N VAL A 166 -15.67 -5.75 8.91
CA VAL A 166 -17.04 -5.20 8.88
C VAL A 166 -17.70 -5.33 10.26
N HIS A 167 -17.53 -6.47 10.91
CA HIS A 167 -18.05 -6.71 12.26
C HIS A 167 -17.49 -5.71 13.27
N GLU A 168 -16.21 -5.36 13.14
CA GLU A 168 -15.53 -4.42 14.04
C GLU A 168 -15.89 -2.96 13.75
N PHE A 169 -15.97 -2.60 12.46
CA PHE A 169 -16.18 -1.25 11.99
C PHE A 169 -17.31 -1.25 10.94
N PRO A 170 -18.57 -1.04 11.36
CA PRO A 170 -19.72 -1.15 10.46
C PRO A 170 -19.76 -0.06 9.38
N ASN A 171 -19.11 1.08 9.62
CA ASN A 171 -19.09 2.23 8.70
C ASN A 171 -18.00 2.07 7.62
N ILE A 172 -18.07 0.98 6.87
CA ILE A 172 -17.10 0.63 5.83
C ILE A 172 -17.63 0.97 4.43
N ALA A 173 -16.74 1.50 3.60
CA ALA A 173 -17.06 1.90 2.24
C ALA A 173 -15.94 1.50 1.29
N THR A 174 -16.29 1.33 0.02
CA THR A 174 -15.37 1.10 -1.10
C THR A 174 -15.70 2.09 -2.20
N LYS A 175 -14.83 2.22 -3.20
CA LYS A 175 -15.19 2.92 -4.45
C LYS A 175 -16.52 2.45 -5.03
N LYS A 176 -16.82 1.14 -4.98
CA LYS A 176 -18.05 0.55 -5.54
C LYS A 176 -19.30 1.03 -4.78
N THR A 177 -19.24 1.12 -3.45
CA THR A 177 -20.38 1.55 -2.62
C THR A 177 -20.56 3.06 -2.60
N LEU A 178 -19.49 3.83 -2.85
CA LEU A 178 -19.53 5.29 -2.86
C LEU A 178 -19.85 5.89 -4.22
N ALA A 179 -19.55 5.19 -5.32
CA ALA A 179 -19.87 5.65 -6.66
C ALA A 179 -21.38 5.61 -6.91
N ARG A 180 -21.91 6.64 -7.58
CA ARG A 180 -23.29 6.64 -8.06
C ARG A 180 -23.40 5.75 -9.30
N GLN A 181 -24.63 5.39 -9.64
CA GLN A 181 -24.92 4.59 -10.82
C GLN A 181 -24.26 5.19 -12.07
N GLY A 182 -23.51 4.37 -12.80
CA GLY A 182 -22.84 4.76 -14.04
C GLY A 182 -21.44 5.40 -13.86
N GLU A 183 -21.10 5.97 -12.70
CA GLU A 183 -19.85 6.72 -12.54
C GLU A 183 -18.59 5.85 -12.68
N LEU A 184 -18.64 4.59 -12.21
CA LEU A 184 -17.53 3.65 -12.33
C LEU A 184 -17.54 2.83 -13.62
N THR A 185 -18.67 2.79 -14.34
CA THR A 185 -18.86 1.94 -15.53
C THR A 185 -17.73 2.10 -16.57
N PRO A 186 -17.25 3.32 -16.89
CA PRO A 186 -16.16 3.51 -17.86
C PRO A 186 -14.82 2.86 -17.45
N TYR A 187 -14.66 2.49 -16.18
CA TYR A 187 -13.40 2.09 -15.58
C TYR A 187 -13.36 0.64 -15.07
N LEU A 188 -14.48 -0.11 -15.12
CA LEU A 188 -14.58 -1.44 -14.52
C LEU A 188 -13.50 -2.42 -14.99
N ASN A 189 -13.12 -2.36 -16.27
CA ASN A 189 -12.09 -3.23 -16.86
C ASN A 189 -10.69 -2.57 -16.91
N ARG A 190 -10.48 -1.49 -16.14
CA ARG A 190 -9.23 -0.72 -16.12
C ARG A 190 -8.65 -0.71 -14.71
N PRO A 191 -7.99 -1.80 -14.26
CA PRO A 191 -7.53 -1.95 -12.87
C PRO A 191 -6.56 -0.83 -12.44
N SER A 192 -5.70 -0.34 -13.34
CA SER A 192 -4.82 0.79 -13.06
C SER A 192 -5.57 2.09 -12.79
N VAL A 193 -6.71 2.32 -13.45
CA VAL A 193 -7.57 3.49 -13.22
C VAL A 193 -8.31 3.36 -11.90
N LEU A 194 -8.85 2.17 -11.60
CA LEU A 194 -9.47 1.90 -10.31
C LEU A 194 -8.49 2.07 -9.14
N ALA A 195 -7.24 1.64 -9.31
CA ALA A 195 -6.18 1.88 -8.34
C ALA A 195 -5.81 3.38 -8.21
N ALA A 196 -5.91 4.16 -9.30
CA ALA A 196 -5.72 5.61 -9.25
C ALA A 196 -6.83 6.32 -8.46
N ILE A 197 -8.09 5.89 -8.62
CA ILE A 197 -9.22 6.36 -7.80
C ILE A 197 -8.96 6.03 -6.33
N ASP A 198 -8.62 4.77 -6.02
CA ASP A 198 -8.25 4.35 -4.66
C ASP A 198 -7.12 5.20 -4.08
N TYR A 199 -6.13 5.57 -4.90
CA TYR A 199 -5.02 6.43 -4.51
C TYR A 199 -5.49 7.83 -4.11
N ILE A 200 -6.35 8.47 -4.91
CA ILE A 200 -6.88 9.82 -4.61
C ILE A 200 -7.70 9.82 -3.30
N VAL A 201 -8.59 8.83 -3.14
CA VAL A 201 -9.42 8.71 -1.94
C VAL A 201 -8.55 8.39 -0.71
N SER A 202 -7.52 7.57 -0.87
CA SER A 202 -6.58 7.25 0.22
C SER A 202 -5.67 8.41 0.60
N LEU A 203 -5.28 9.26 -0.35
CA LEU A 203 -4.46 10.44 -0.08
C LEU A 203 -5.25 11.50 0.70
N SER A 204 -6.55 11.57 0.46
CA SER A 204 -7.48 12.52 1.09
C SER A 204 -7.88 12.12 2.52
N SER A 205 -7.57 10.90 2.97
CA SER A 205 -7.94 10.42 4.31
C SER A 205 -7.10 11.02 5.43
N ASP A 206 -7.64 11.02 6.65
CA ASP A 206 -6.95 11.45 7.87
C ASP A 206 -5.88 10.46 8.27
N VAL A 207 -6.13 9.16 8.07
CA VAL A 207 -5.20 8.07 8.35
C VAL A 207 -5.12 7.16 7.15
N PHE A 208 -3.90 6.78 6.76
CA PHE A 208 -3.68 5.69 5.81
C PHE A 208 -2.95 4.53 6.48
N LEU A 209 -3.41 3.30 6.26
CA LEU A 209 -2.76 2.07 6.75
C LEU A 209 -2.78 0.99 5.65
N PRO A 210 -1.62 0.55 5.14
CA PRO A 210 -1.56 -0.59 4.23
C PRO A 210 -1.39 -1.91 4.99
N SER A 211 -2.16 -2.95 4.61
CA SER A 211 -2.01 -4.29 5.22
C SER A 211 -0.72 -4.99 4.80
N HIS A 212 -0.15 -4.59 3.65
CA HIS A 212 1.08 -5.14 3.11
C HIS A 212 1.93 -4.07 2.40
N GLY A 213 3.19 -4.40 2.11
CA GLY A 213 4.02 -3.58 1.24
C GLY A 213 3.48 -3.51 -0.20
N GLY A 214 4.04 -2.62 -1.00
CA GLY A 214 3.71 -2.47 -2.41
C GLY A 214 3.97 -1.06 -2.91
N ASN A 215 3.74 -0.84 -4.20
CA ASN A 215 3.99 0.45 -4.85
C ASN A 215 3.08 1.54 -4.28
N MET A 216 1.78 1.27 -4.12
CA MET A 216 0.83 2.23 -3.54
C MET A 216 1.20 2.60 -2.11
N GLY A 217 1.55 1.64 -1.25
CA GLY A 217 1.97 1.95 0.13
C GLY A 217 3.22 2.84 0.19
N ARG A 218 4.22 2.57 -0.66
CA ARG A 218 5.44 3.38 -0.76
C ARG A 218 5.14 4.79 -1.29
N ALA A 219 4.39 4.89 -2.37
CA ALA A 219 3.99 6.16 -2.97
C ALA A 219 3.14 6.99 -1.99
N MET A 220 2.23 6.35 -1.25
CA MET A 220 1.40 7.02 -0.24
C MET A 220 2.23 7.52 0.93
N GLN A 221 3.21 6.73 1.40
CA GLN A 221 4.14 7.15 2.45
C GLN A 221 4.86 8.45 2.07
N GLY A 222 5.45 8.50 0.87
CA GLY A 222 6.16 9.69 0.43
C GLY A 222 5.24 10.85 0.10
N HIS A 223 4.12 10.61 -0.58
CA HIS A 223 3.20 11.68 -0.97
C HIS A 223 2.59 12.35 0.25
N ARG A 224 2.12 11.56 1.24
CA ARG A 224 1.59 12.10 2.51
C ARG A 224 2.64 12.87 3.30
N ALA A 225 3.90 12.43 3.27
CA ALA A 225 5.01 13.19 3.85
C ALA A 225 5.26 14.51 3.10
N TYR A 226 5.21 14.49 1.77
CA TYR A 226 5.42 15.65 0.90
C TYR A 226 4.36 16.75 1.08
N VAL A 227 3.08 16.38 1.23
CA VAL A 227 1.96 17.34 1.38
C VAL A 227 1.71 17.78 2.84
N GLY A 228 2.75 17.80 3.68
CA GLY A 228 2.67 18.27 5.05
C GLY A 228 2.51 17.17 6.11
N HIS A 229 3.21 16.05 5.96
CA HIS A 229 3.30 14.99 6.98
C HIS A 229 1.95 14.43 7.46
N ARG A 230 1.04 14.13 6.53
CA ARG A 230 -0.23 13.47 6.85
C ARG A 230 0.01 12.07 7.42
N LYS A 231 -0.83 11.65 8.36
CA LYS A 231 -0.64 10.41 9.13
C LYS A 231 -0.64 9.16 8.26
N TYR A 232 0.46 8.41 8.30
CA TYR A 232 0.67 7.14 7.58
C TYR A 232 1.12 6.08 8.58
N ILE A 233 0.29 5.09 8.85
CA ILE A 233 0.61 4.04 9.82
C ILE A 233 1.26 2.89 9.08
N LYS A 234 2.55 2.64 9.35
CA LYS A 234 3.27 1.46 8.84
C LYS A 234 3.20 0.34 9.87
N PRO A 235 2.46 -0.76 9.61
CA PRO A 235 2.39 -1.86 10.58
C PRO A 235 3.77 -2.49 10.81
N ASN A 236 4.17 -2.63 12.08
CA ASN A 236 5.40 -3.34 12.44
C ASN A 236 5.15 -4.86 12.49
N LYS A 237 4.87 -5.46 11.32
CA LYS A 237 4.38 -6.84 11.18
C LYS A 237 5.23 -7.88 11.92
N ARG A 238 6.55 -7.71 11.97
CA ARG A 238 7.47 -8.59 12.71
C ARG A 238 7.18 -8.61 14.21
N MET A 239 6.93 -7.43 14.78
CA MET A 239 6.71 -7.27 16.22
C MET A 239 5.27 -7.57 16.63
N ILE A 240 4.30 -7.29 15.75
CA ILE A 240 2.88 -7.45 16.08
C ILE A 240 2.31 -8.82 15.73
N GLY A 241 2.93 -9.59 14.83
CA GLY A 241 2.42 -10.90 14.39
C GLY A 241 2.01 -11.80 15.56
N PRO A 242 2.92 -12.11 16.50
CA PRO A 242 2.60 -12.94 17.67
C PRO A 242 1.51 -12.31 18.57
N LEU A 243 1.53 -10.99 18.74
CA LEU A 243 0.55 -10.28 19.58
C LEU A 243 -0.85 -10.29 18.98
N LEU A 244 -0.97 -10.36 17.65
CA LEU A 244 -2.25 -10.42 16.94
C LEU A 244 -2.91 -11.79 17.04
N GLU A 245 -2.16 -12.83 17.41
CA GLU A 245 -2.63 -14.21 17.56
C GLU A 245 -2.90 -14.54 19.05
N ASP A 246 -2.21 -13.88 19.98
CA ASP A 246 -2.37 -14.05 21.42
C ASP A 246 -3.75 -13.56 21.91
N THR A 247 -4.60 -14.47 22.39
CA THR A 247 -5.93 -14.15 22.97
C THR A 247 -5.90 -13.94 24.48
N SER A 248 -4.76 -14.22 25.14
CA SER A 248 -4.60 -14.09 26.60
C SER A 248 -4.24 -12.67 27.05
N ILE A 249 -3.74 -11.84 26.13
CA ILE A 249 -3.39 -10.45 26.42
C ILE A 249 -4.64 -9.59 26.66
N SER A 250 -4.68 -8.90 27.81
CA SER A 250 -5.76 -7.96 28.10
C SER A 250 -5.80 -6.80 27.11
N ASP A 251 -7.01 -6.29 26.83
CA ASP A 251 -7.22 -5.20 25.89
C ASP A 251 -6.38 -3.95 26.21
N GLU A 252 -6.27 -3.60 27.49
CA GLU A 252 -5.48 -2.45 27.92
C GLU A 252 -3.98 -2.66 27.67
N LYS A 253 -3.46 -3.85 27.97
CA LYS A 253 -2.05 -4.20 27.69
C LYS A 253 -1.79 -4.24 26.20
N PHE A 254 -2.71 -4.80 25.42
CA PHE A 254 -2.64 -4.86 23.97
C PHE A 254 -2.60 -3.46 23.35
N ARG A 255 -3.53 -2.59 23.73
CA ARG A 255 -3.62 -1.19 23.29
C ARG A 255 -2.33 -0.42 23.59
N ARG A 256 -1.85 -0.46 24.84
CA ARG A 256 -0.59 0.18 25.24
C ARG A 256 0.60 -0.32 24.42
N THR A 257 0.66 -1.62 24.16
CA THR A 257 1.73 -2.24 23.37
C THR A 257 1.67 -1.79 21.91
N MET A 258 0.49 -1.81 21.28
CA MET A 258 0.31 -1.37 19.90
C MET A 258 0.66 0.10 19.70
N GLN A 259 0.26 0.96 20.64
CA GLN A 259 0.61 2.38 20.63
C GLN A 259 2.13 2.60 20.77
N LYS A 260 2.80 1.85 21.66
CA LYS A 260 4.26 1.91 21.86
C LYS A 260 5.01 1.46 20.60
N LEU A 261 4.64 0.31 20.02
CA LEU A 261 5.31 -0.26 18.84
C LEU A 261 5.18 0.63 17.59
N HIS A 262 4.14 1.45 17.51
CA HIS A 262 3.90 2.34 16.37
C HIS A 262 4.19 3.81 16.67
N LYS A 263 4.81 4.16 17.81
CA LYS A 263 5.08 5.58 18.17
C LYS A 263 5.78 6.34 17.04
N TYR A 264 6.76 5.72 16.38
CA TYR A 264 7.57 6.31 15.31
C TYR A 264 7.23 5.81 13.90
N SER A 265 6.06 5.18 13.74
CA SER A 265 5.60 4.60 12.47
C SER A 265 4.29 5.22 12.00
N LYS A 266 4.11 6.54 12.24
CA LYS A 266 2.86 7.29 11.94
C LYS A 266 3.03 8.35 10.84
N GLY A 267 4.10 8.26 10.05
CA GLY A 267 4.36 9.16 8.92
C GLY A 267 5.23 10.36 9.30
N GLN A 268 5.94 10.28 10.43
CA GLN A 268 6.93 11.29 10.82
C GLN A 268 8.00 11.46 9.72
N PRO A 269 8.57 12.66 9.57
CA PRO A 269 9.70 12.89 8.68
C PRO A 269 10.83 11.91 9.00
N GLU A 270 11.19 11.07 8.03
CA GLU A 270 12.29 10.10 8.18
C GLU A 270 13.40 10.42 7.18
N SER A 271 14.56 10.81 7.71
CA SER A 271 15.71 11.19 6.89
C SER A 271 16.31 10.02 6.13
N ARG A 272 16.59 10.24 4.84
CA ARG A 272 17.29 9.30 3.98
C ARG A 272 18.81 9.28 4.15
N LYS A 273 19.39 10.30 4.80
CA LYS A 273 20.86 10.47 4.94
C LYS A 273 21.56 9.24 5.56
N LYS A 274 20.88 8.51 6.45
CA LYS A 274 21.43 7.32 7.12
C LYS A 274 21.26 6.02 6.32
N LYS A 275 20.48 6.02 5.23
CA LYS A 275 20.09 4.82 4.46
C LYS A 275 19.88 5.19 2.98
N LEU A 276 20.98 5.33 2.24
CA LEU A 276 20.97 5.80 0.85
C LEU A 276 20.12 4.93 -0.09
N ASP A 277 20.01 3.62 0.15
CA ASP A 277 19.19 2.70 -0.66
C ASP A 277 17.67 2.87 -0.55
N ARG A 278 17.22 3.80 0.29
CA ARG A 278 15.80 4.17 0.36
C ARG A 278 15.43 5.00 -0.87
N ASP A 279 14.23 4.74 -1.39
CA ASP A 279 13.72 5.54 -2.50
C ASP A 279 13.19 6.90 -2.00
N VAL A 280 13.55 7.96 -2.71
CA VAL A 280 13.06 9.33 -2.44
C VAL A 280 11.53 9.40 -2.47
N LEU A 281 10.89 8.56 -3.27
CA LEU A 281 9.43 8.51 -3.42
C LEU A 281 8.70 7.94 -2.20
N ALA A 282 9.41 7.29 -1.26
CA ALA A 282 8.85 6.82 0.00
C ALA A 282 9.45 7.56 1.21
N TYR A 283 10.67 8.10 1.07
CA TYR A 283 11.41 8.81 2.10
C TYR A 283 11.87 10.16 1.54
N PRO A 284 10.96 11.14 1.45
CA PRO A 284 11.20 12.39 0.74
C PRO A 284 12.12 13.38 1.48
N VAL A 285 12.57 13.07 2.69
CA VAL A 285 13.40 13.97 3.51
C VAL A 285 14.89 13.63 3.36
N PRO A 286 15.77 14.62 3.12
CA PRO A 286 15.47 16.06 2.99
C PRO A 286 15.17 16.55 1.57
N GLU A 287 15.42 15.74 0.53
CA GLU A 287 15.55 16.26 -0.85
C GLU A 287 14.26 16.83 -1.45
N CYS A 288 13.10 16.36 -1.02
CA CYS A 288 11.80 16.85 -1.49
C CYS A 288 11.22 17.96 -0.61
N MET A 289 11.85 18.29 0.52
CA MET A 289 11.32 19.28 1.46
C MET A 289 11.96 20.65 1.24
N CYS A 290 11.23 21.71 1.54
CA CYS A 290 11.81 23.04 1.61
C CYS A 290 12.87 23.07 2.71
N LYS A 291 14.01 23.72 2.46
CA LYS A 291 14.96 24.05 3.53
C LYS A 291 14.34 25.23 4.27
N HIS A 292 14.11 25.06 5.57
CA HIS A 292 13.87 26.18 6.48
C HIS A 292 15.19 26.87 6.78
#